data_AF-A0A497M8U7-F1
#
_entry.id   AF-A0A497M8U7-F1
#
_cell.length_a   1.000
_cell.length_b   1.000
_cell.length_c   1.000
_cell.angle_alpha   90.00
_cell.angle_beta   90.00
_cell.angle_gamma   90.00
#
_symmetry.space_group_name_H-M   'P 1'
#
loop_
_entity.id
_entity.type
_entity.pdbx_description
1 polymer ?
#
loop_
_entity_poly.entity_id
_entity_poly.type
_entity_poly.pdbx_seq_one_letter_code
_entity_poly.pdbx_strand_id
1 'polypeptide(L)'
;MVLKIAVGSRNPVKVKGVEKAFKVFYPDVRVAAVPVESGVPAQPIGFDQILEGAKNRASRALQACRGFDLGVGVEAGMYTVGGLWFDVQVTAISDGENRVTYGFSPAFQLPEGFAHRLVEGEAEELEELVDEFYGTAGIG
;
A
#
# COMPACT_ATOMS: atom_id res chain seq x y z
N MET A 1 4.53 -2.70 27.44
CA MET A 1 5.08 -3.64 26.44
C MET A 1 5.15 -2.91 25.12
N VAL A 2 6.23 -3.06 24.37
CA VAL A 2 6.43 -2.38 23.08
C VAL A 2 5.73 -3.17 21.97
N LEU A 3 4.83 -2.53 21.22
CA LEU A 3 4.20 -3.14 20.04
C LEU A 3 5.18 -3.13 18.86
N LYS A 4 5.45 -4.28 18.27
CA LYS A 4 6.38 -4.46 17.14
C LYS A 4 5.62 -4.75 15.86
N ILE A 5 5.85 -3.93 14.84
CA ILE A 5 5.09 -3.93 13.59
C ILE A 5 6.04 -4.12 12.41
N ALA A 6 5.76 -5.12 11.57
CA ALA A 6 6.49 -5.38 10.34
C ALA A 6 5.71 -4.76 9.17
N VAL A 7 6.29 -3.77 8.50
CA VAL A 7 5.66 -3.08 7.36
C VAL A 7 6.24 -3.60 6.06
N GLY A 8 5.41 -4.17 5.20
CA GLY A 8 5.80 -4.76 3.92
C GLY A 8 6.13 -3.75 2.82
N SER A 9 6.99 -2.78 3.10
CA SER A 9 7.44 -1.77 2.14
C SER A 9 8.81 -1.21 2.52
N ARG A 10 9.56 -0.74 1.51
CA ARG A 10 10.77 0.10 1.72
C ARG A 10 10.47 1.59 1.67
N ASN A 11 9.26 1.95 1.25
CA ASN A 11 8.88 3.34 1.07
C ASN A 11 8.80 4.04 2.44
N PRO A 12 9.63 5.08 2.68
CA PRO A 12 9.67 5.76 3.96
C PRO A 12 8.37 6.50 4.31
N VAL A 13 7.59 6.93 3.31
CA VAL A 13 6.28 7.57 3.50
C VAL A 13 5.30 6.55 4.07
N LYS A 14 5.21 5.35 3.47
CA LYS A 14 4.33 4.26 3.95
C LYS A 14 4.70 3.82 5.37
N VAL A 15 6.00 3.61 5.63
CA VAL A 15 6.48 3.19 6.96
C VAL A 15 6.17 4.25 8.03
N LYS A 16 6.45 5.53 7.75
CA LYS A 16 6.13 6.64 8.67
C LYS A 16 4.62 6.79 8.88
N GLY A 17 3.81 6.58 7.84
CA GLY A 17 2.35 6.61 7.92
C GLY A 17 1.82 5.57 8.91
N VAL A 18 2.28 4.32 8.78
CA VAL A 18 1.92 3.23 9.70
C VAL A 18 2.38 3.56 11.12
N GLU A 19 3.63 3.99 11.31
CA GLU A 19 4.15 4.34 12.63
C GLU A 19 3.29 5.42 13.32
N LYS A 20 2.94 6.49 12.59
CA LYS A 20 2.08 7.56 13.10
C LYS A 20 0.69 7.04 13.48
N ALA A 21 0.08 6.21 12.63
CA ALA A 21 -1.26 5.67 12.88
C ALA A 21 -1.30 4.82 14.16
N PHE A 22 -0.32 3.94 14.36
CA PHE A 22 -0.27 3.10 15.57
C PHE A 22 0.06 3.91 16.83
N LYS A 23 0.89 4.94 16.74
CA LYS A 23 1.21 5.83 17.87
C LYS A 23 0.01 6.63 18.41
N VAL A 24 -1.09 6.71 17.66
CA VAL A 24 -2.36 7.29 18.16
C VAL A 24 -2.97 6.41 19.26
N PHE A 25 -2.82 5.10 19.16
CA PHE A 25 -3.47 4.13 20.05
C PHE A 25 -2.50 3.48 21.05
N TYR A 26 -1.22 3.39 20.70
CA TYR A 26 -0.21 2.70 21.50
C TYR A 26 0.95 3.65 21.85
N PRO A 27 1.33 3.75 23.13
CA PRO A 27 2.39 4.68 23.56
C PRO A 27 3.79 4.27 23.09
N ASP A 28 4.05 2.96 22.97
CA ASP A 28 5.34 2.41 22.55
C ASP A 28 5.18 1.50 21.31
N VAL A 29 5.67 1.98 20.17
CA VAL A 29 5.61 1.29 18.87
C VAL A 29 7.00 1.23 18.26
N ARG A 30 7.40 0.04 17.79
CA ARG A 30 8.61 -0.17 16.99
C ARG A 30 8.24 -0.73 15.64
N VAL A 31 8.60 -0.02 14.57
CA VAL A 31 8.31 -0.43 13.20
C VAL A 31 9.59 -0.94 12.53
N ALA A 32 9.48 -2.04 11.78
CA ALA A 32 10.51 -2.51 10.86
C ALA A 32 9.98 -2.44 9.41
N ALA A 33 10.76 -1.82 8.53
CA ALA A 33 10.52 -1.84 7.09
C ALA A 33 11.06 -3.15 6.52
N VAL A 34 10.19 -3.92 5.85
CA VAL A 34 10.50 -5.24 5.33
C VAL A 34 10.27 -5.25 3.82
N PRO A 35 11.33 -5.46 3.00
CA PRO A 35 11.20 -5.52 1.56
C PRO A 35 10.54 -6.84 1.14
N VAL A 36 9.25 -6.78 0.78
CA VAL A 36 8.49 -7.93 0.30
C VAL A 36 7.70 -7.55 -0.95
N GLU A 37 7.52 -8.51 -1.84
CA GLU A 37 6.70 -8.37 -3.03
C GLU A 37 5.20 -8.45 -2.69
N SER A 38 4.37 -7.70 -3.41
CA SER A 38 2.90 -7.78 -3.32
C SER A 38 2.35 -9.03 -4.01
N GLY A 39 3.04 -9.56 -5.03
CA GLY A 39 2.55 -10.69 -5.82
C GLY A 39 1.42 -10.34 -6.81
N VAL A 40 1.16 -9.04 -7.00
CA VAL A 40 0.25 -8.48 -8.00
C VAL A 40 1.03 -7.49 -8.88
N PRO A 41 0.48 -7.01 -10.02
CA PRO A 41 1.13 -6.01 -10.86
C PRO A 41 1.56 -4.74 -10.10
N ALA A 42 2.52 -4.00 -10.65
CA ALA A 42 3.06 -2.76 -10.09
C ALA A 42 1.97 -1.70 -9.84
N GLN A 43 1.06 -1.55 -10.81
CA GLN A 43 -0.20 -0.81 -10.66
C GLN A 43 -1.40 -1.78 -10.59
N PRO A 44 -1.87 -2.16 -9.38
CA PRO A 44 -3.07 -2.97 -9.23
C PRO A 44 -4.31 -2.28 -9.78
N ILE A 45 -5.11 -3.04 -10.54
CA ILE A 45 -6.38 -2.58 -11.09
C ILE A 45 -7.52 -3.42 -10.50
N GLY A 46 -8.47 -2.72 -9.87
CA GLY A 46 -9.63 -3.31 -9.20
C GLY A 46 -9.33 -3.78 -7.77
N PHE A 47 -10.37 -3.86 -6.95
CA PHE A 47 -10.22 -4.13 -5.53
C PHE A 47 -9.63 -5.50 -5.21
N ASP A 48 -9.86 -6.51 -6.05
CA ASP A 48 -9.33 -7.86 -5.81
C ASP A 48 -7.79 -7.84 -5.79
N GLN A 49 -7.15 -7.21 -6.78
CA GLN A 49 -5.69 -7.09 -6.84
C GLN A 49 -5.15 -6.20 -5.72
N ILE A 50 -5.83 -5.07 -5.45
CA ILE A 50 -5.40 -4.12 -4.41
C ILE A 50 -5.43 -4.78 -3.02
N LEU A 51 -6.53 -5.49 -2.69
CA LEU A 51 -6.68 -6.20 -1.43
C LEU A 51 -5.68 -7.35 -1.32
N GLU A 52 -5.47 -8.10 -2.40
CA GLU A 52 -4.49 -9.19 -2.46
C GLU A 52 -3.06 -8.68 -2.23
N GLY A 53 -2.66 -7.62 -2.93
CA GLY A 53 -1.35 -7.00 -2.77
C GLY A 53 -1.09 -6.53 -1.33
N ALA A 54 -2.05 -5.79 -0.76
CA ALA A 54 -1.96 -5.32 0.62
C ALA A 54 -1.84 -6.50 1.61
N LYS A 55 -2.68 -7.54 1.47
CA LYS A 55 -2.65 -8.75 2.30
C LYS A 55 -1.32 -9.49 2.19
N ASN A 56 -0.81 -9.66 0.98
CA ASN A 56 0.43 -10.36 0.70
C ASN A 56 1.61 -9.62 1.34
N ARG A 57 1.68 -8.29 1.18
CA ARG A 57 2.70 -7.47 1.85
C ARG A 57 2.63 -7.60 3.37
N ALA A 58 1.44 -7.48 3.97
CA ALA A 58 1.26 -7.62 5.42
C ALA A 58 1.74 -8.99 5.92
N SER A 59 1.29 -10.06 5.27
CA SER A 59 1.55 -11.44 5.70
C SER A 59 3.01 -11.82 5.52
N ARG A 60 3.61 -11.51 4.36
CA ARG A 60 5.03 -11.80 4.07
C ARG A 60 5.96 -11.01 4.99
N ALA A 61 5.63 -9.74 5.29
CA ALA A 61 6.43 -8.94 6.21
C ALA A 61 6.47 -9.54 7.61
N LEU A 62 5.33 -9.98 8.13
CA LEU A 62 5.26 -10.61 9.45
C LEU A 62 5.98 -11.96 9.48
N GLN A 63 5.81 -12.78 8.43
CA GLN A 63 6.53 -14.06 8.31
C GLN A 63 8.05 -13.89 8.28
N ALA A 64 8.55 -12.82 7.66
CA ALA A 64 9.97 -12.49 7.62
C ALA A 64 10.53 -11.93 8.94
N CYS A 65 9.67 -11.57 9.90
CA CYS A 65 10.04 -10.89 11.14
C CYS A 65 9.59 -11.66 12.38
N ARG A 66 10.42 -12.61 12.83
CA ARG A 66 10.17 -13.38 14.06
C ARG A 66 10.00 -12.49 15.29
N GLY A 67 8.96 -12.76 16.09
CA GLY A 67 8.70 -12.07 17.35
C GLY A 67 8.14 -10.65 17.18
N PHE A 68 7.57 -10.35 16.02
CA PHE A 68 6.73 -9.18 15.76
C PHE A 68 5.26 -9.54 16.00
N ASP A 69 4.48 -8.54 16.38
CA ASP A 69 3.10 -8.73 16.81
C ASP A 69 2.13 -8.60 15.62
N LEU A 70 2.42 -7.72 14.66
CA LEU A 70 1.55 -7.42 13.52
C LEU A 70 2.34 -7.21 12.23
N GLY A 71 1.72 -7.61 11.12
CA GLY A 71 2.15 -7.31 9.76
C GLY A 71 1.26 -6.25 9.12
N VAL A 72 1.83 -5.28 8.41
CA VAL A 72 1.08 -4.21 7.74
C VAL A 72 1.53 -4.08 6.30
N GLY A 73 0.57 -4.11 5.37
CA GLY A 73 0.77 -3.86 3.95
C GLY A 73 -0.06 -2.66 3.51
N VAL A 74 0.51 -1.78 2.70
CA VAL A 74 -0.17 -0.62 2.13
C VAL A 74 0.02 -0.64 0.61
N GLU A 75 -1.07 -0.87 -0.11
CA GLU A 75 -1.10 -0.99 -1.56
C GLU A 75 -1.88 0.17 -2.18
N ALA A 76 -1.26 0.85 -3.13
CA ALA A 76 -1.96 1.78 -4.01
C ALA A 76 -2.60 1.00 -5.14
N GLY A 77 -3.63 1.55 -5.76
CA GLY A 77 -4.15 1.02 -7.00
C GLY A 77 -5.35 1.82 -7.48
N MET A 78 -5.88 1.41 -8.63
CA MET A 78 -6.95 2.14 -9.28
C MET A 78 -8.16 1.28 -9.58
N TYR A 79 -9.34 1.89 -9.61
CA TYR A 79 -10.60 1.20 -9.88
C TYR A 79 -11.57 2.12 -10.62
N THR A 80 -12.58 1.53 -11.27
CA THR A 80 -13.63 2.27 -11.97
C THR A 80 -14.93 2.28 -11.19
N VAL A 81 -15.60 3.44 -11.16
CA VAL A 81 -16.99 3.57 -10.73
C VAL A 81 -17.71 4.52 -11.68
N GLY A 82 -18.80 4.04 -12.29
CA GLY A 82 -19.58 4.86 -13.23
C GLY A 82 -18.78 5.31 -14.47
N GLY A 83 -17.79 4.52 -14.91
CA GLY A 83 -16.91 4.86 -16.03
C GLY A 83 -15.77 5.83 -15.68
N LEU A 84 -15.70 6.32 -14.45
CA LEU A 84 -14.63 7.20 -13.99
C LEU A 84 -13.56 6.39 -13.25
N TRP A 85 -12.30 6.77 -13.41
CA TRP A 85 -11.17 6.16 -12.75
C TRP A 85 -10.83 6.86 -11.43
N PHE A 86 -10.51 6.07 -10.41
CA PHE A 86 -10.13 6.55 -9.08
C PHE A 86 -8.87 5.84 -8.60
N ASP A 87 -8.00 6.59 -7.93
CA ASP A 87 -6.90 6.05 -7.14
C ASP A 87 -7.32 5.89 -5.67
N VAL A 88 -6.81 4.83 -5.03
CA VAL A 88 -7.04 4.54 -3.62
C VAL A 88 -5.87 3.78 -3.02
N GLN A 89 -5.66 3.96 -1.73
CA GLN A 89 -4.74 3.16 -0.94
C GLN A 89 -5.53 2.21 -0.03
N VAL A 90 -5.13 0.95 0.03
CA VAL A 90 -5.66 -0.03 0.96
C VAL A 90 -4.57 -0.47 1.91
N THR A 91 -4.89 -0.42 3.20
CA THR A 91 -4.04 -0.99 4.26
C THR A 91 -4.61 -2.32 4.72
N ALA A 92 -3.79 -3.36 4.73
CA ALA A 92 -4.09 -4.64 5.37
C ALA A 92 -3.26 -4.78 6.65
N ILE A 93 -3.89 -5.20 7.75
CA ILE A 93 -3.23 -5.53 9.01
C ILE A 93 -3.46 -7.00 9.30
N SER A 94 -2.38 -7.77 9.45
CA SER A 94 -2.37 -9.20 9.74
C SER A 94 -1.82 -9.47 11.13
N ASP A 95 -2.47 -10.36 11.88
CA ASP A 95 -1.96 -10.87 13.17
C ASP A 95 -1.08 -12.12 13.03
N GLY A 96 -0.89 -12.62 11.81
CA GLY A 96 -0.06 -13.79 11.53
C GLY A 96 -0.70 -15.13 11.89
N GLU A 97 -1.89 -15.12 12.48
CA GLU A 97 -2.68 -16.31 12.72
C GLU A 97 -3.68 -16.48 11.57
N ASN A 98 -4.90 -15.95 11.72
CA ASN A 98 -5.99 -16.12 10.77
C ASN A 98 -6.78 -14.83 10.53
N ARG A 99 -6.37 -13.69 11.09
CA ARG A 99 -7.11 -12.44 10.91
C ARG A 99 -6.32 -11.47 10.04
N VAL A 100 -6.99 -11.02 8.99
CA VAL A 100 -6.58 -9.84 8.24
C VAL A 100 -7.74 -8.85 8.24
N THR A 101 -7.44 -7.61 8.58
CA THR A 101 -8.41 -6.50 8.51
C THR A 101 -7.93 -5.47 7.49
N TYR A 102 -8.87 -4.73 6.91
CA TYR A 102 -8.60 -3.78 5.83
C TYR A 102 -9.15 -2.41 6.17
N GLY A 103 -8.43 -1.37 5.76
CA GLY A 103 -8.87 0.01 5.78
C GLY A 103 -8.58 0.68 4.43
N PHE A 104 -9.49 1.52 3.99
CA PHE A 104 -9.37 2.27 2.74
C PHE A 104 -9.02 3.73 3.06
N SER A 105 -8.16 4.33 2.26
CA SER A 105 -8.04 5.78 2.20
C SER A 105 -9.27 6.40 1.54
N PRO A 106 -9.47 7.73 1.67
CA PRO A 106 -10.23 8.46 0.68
C PRO A 106 -9.66 8.19 -0.72
N ALA A 107 -10.55 8.01 -1.69
CA ALA A 107 -10.18 7.92 -3.09
C ALA A 107 -10.22 9.29 -3.76
N PHE A 108 -9.49 9.45 -4.86
CA PHE A 108 -9.59 10.64 -5.71
C PHE A 108 -9.66 10.27 -7.18
N GLN A 109 -10.38 11.08 -7.96
CA GLN A 109 -10.56 10.83 -9.38
C GLN A 109 -9.25 11.07 -10.13
N LEU A 110 -8.88 10.13 -11.00
CA LEU A 110 -7.75 10.27 -11.91
C LEU A 110 -8.16 11.03 -13.18
N PRO A 111 -7.27 11.85 -13.75
CA PRO A 111 -7.43 12.34 -15.12
C PRO A 111 -7.52 11.15 -16.09
N GLU A 112 -8.49 11.17 -17.02
CA GLU A 112 -8.70 10.05 -17.96
C GLU A 112 -7.43 9.71 -18.76
N GLY A 113 -6.67 10.73 -19.18
CA GLY A 113 -5.42 10.53 -19.89
C GLY A 113 -4.38 9.74 -19.08
N PHE A 114 -4.33 9.89 -17.76
CA PHE A 114 -3.40 9.12 -16.92
C PHE A 114 -3.87 7.68 -16.81
N ALA A 115 -5.17 7.48 -16.57
CA ALA A 115 -5.74 6.15 -16.45
C ALA A 115 -5.59 5.32 -17.74
N HIS A 116 -5.79 5.94 -18.91
CA HIS A 116 -5.60 5.26 -20.19
C HIS A 116 -4.16 4.81 -20.39
N ARG A 117 -3.19 5.69 -20.14
CA ARG A 117 -1.76 5.35 -20.24
C ARG A 117 -1.36 4.18 -19.33
N LEU A 118 -1.91 4.11 -18.12
CA LEU A 118 -1.69 2.97 -17.22
C LEU A 118 -2.32 1.68 -17.75
N VAL A 119 -3.56 1.75 -18.23
CA VAL A 119 -4.29 0.58 -18.75
C VAL A 119 -3.66 0.04 -20.04
N GLU A 120 -3.14 0.93 -20.89
CA GLU A 120 -2.48 0.58 -22.15
C GLU A 120 -1.02 0.14 -21.95
N GLY A 121 -0.49 0.26 -20.72
CA GLY A 121 0.88 -0.12 -20.37
C GLY A 121 1.95 0.85 -20.87
N GLU A 122 1.58 2.10 -21.16
CA GLU A 122 2.53 3.17 -21.49
C GLU A 122 3.33 3.65 -20.27
N ALA A 123 2.83 3.40 -19.06
CA ALA A 123 3.51 3.60 -17.78
C ALA A 123 3.23 2.42 -16.85
N GLU A 124 4.20 2.04 -16.03
CA GLU A 124 4.06 0.90 -15.12
C GLU A 124 3.31 1.28 -13.85
N GLU A 125 3.51 2.51 -13.36
CA GLU A 125 2.91 3.03 -12.13
C GLU A 125 2.44 4.48 -12.30
N LEU A 126 1.43 4.87 -11.52
CA LEU A 126 0.90 6.25 -11.53
C LEU A 126 1.98 7.29 -11.17
N GLU A 127 2.94 6.94 -10.32
CA GLU A 127 4.02 7.84 -9.92
C GLU A 127 4.86 8.32 -11.11
N GLU A 128 5.12 7.46 -12.10
CA GLU A 128 5.88 7.80 -13.30
C GLU A 128 5.20 8.90 -14.11
N LEU A 129 3.88 8.81 -14.25
CA LEU A 129 3.06 9.78 -14.97
C LEU A 129 3.00 11.13 -14.25
N VAL A 130 2.90 11.09 -12.92
CA VAL A 130 2.85 12.32 -12.11
C VAL A 130 4.23 13.00 -12.11
N ASP A 131 5.32 12.23 -11.99
CA ASP A 131 6.68 12.74 -12.08
C ASP A 131 6.99 13.36 -13.45
N GLU A 132 6.59 12.69 -14.53
CA GLU A 132 6.69 13.22 -15.90
C GLU A 132 5.94 14.55 -16.04
N PHE A 133 4.67 14.59 -15.59
CA PHE A 133 3.79 15.72 -15.82
C PHE A 133 4.18 16.97 -15.00
N TYR A 134 4.57 16.78 -13.73
CA TYR A 134 4.92 17.88 -12.84
C TYR A 134 6.42 18.20 -12.81
N GLY A 135 7.26 17.41 -13.48
CA GLY A 135 8.70 17.55 -13.45
C GLY A 135 9.29 17.25 -12.07
N THR A 136 8.71 16.27 -11.37
CA THR A 136 9.16 15.80 -10.06
C THR A 136 9.93 14.48 -10.16
N ALA A 137 10.42 13.97 -9.03
CA ALA A 137 11.08 12.66 -8.98
C ALA A 137 10.84 11.98 -7.63
N GLY A 138 10.39 10.72 -7.68
CA GLY A 138 10.26 9.85 -6.51
C GLY A 138 9.21 10.34 -5.51
N ILE A 139 8.06 10.79 -6.01
CA ILE A 139 6.95 11.25 -5.16
C ILE A 139 6.28 10.14 -4.36
N GLY A 140 6.51 8.88 -4.76
CA GLY A 140 5.94 7.66 -4.18
C GLY A 140 6.29 7.42 -2.73
#